data_AF-A0A529HQ70-F1
#
_entry.id   AF-A0A529HQ70-F1
#
_cell.length_a   1.000
_cell.length_b   1.000
_cell.length_c   1.000
_cell.angle_alpha   90.00
_cell.angle_beta   90.00
_cell.angle_gamma   90.00
#
_symmetry.space_group_name_H-M   'P 1'
#
loop_
_entity.id
_entity.type
_entity.pdbx_description
1 polymer ?
#
loop_
_entity_poly.entity_id
_entity_poly.type
_entity_poly.pdbx_seq_one_letter_code
_entity_poly.pdbx_strand_id
1 'polypeptide(L)' 'TSNPFIARWIPTPDESMLVIRFANPRGIDFPYLLSMIHNSFMSRANSIVVPGNKLDLAMQLILTPLILQLIERKRRAS' A
#
# COMPACT_ATOMS: atom_id res chain seq x y z
N THR A 1 -5.41 18.73 10.63
CA THR A 1 -6.72 18.21 10.17
C THR A 1 -7.82 18.29 11.23
N SER A 2 -7.54 18.65 12.49
CA SER A 2 -8.54 18.71 13.57
C SER A 2 -9.75 19.61 13.27
N ASN A 3 -9.56 20.67 12.48
CA ASN A 3 -10.64 21.47 11.89
C ASN A 3 -10.40 21.63 10.38
N PRO A 4 -11.14 20.92 9.51
CA PRO A 4 -10.94 20.97 8.06
C PRO A 4 -11.48 22.26 7.41
N PHE A 5 -12.37 23.00 8.08
CA PHE A 5 -13.03 24.18 7.49
C PHE A 5 -12.14 25.43 7.43
N ILE A 6 -11.04 25.43 8.18
CA ILE A 6 -10.06 26.54 8.22
C ILE A 6 -8.71 26.14 7.58
N ALA A 7 -8.67 25.01 6.87
CA ALA A 7 -7.45 24.53 6.24
C ALA A 7 -7.02 25.47 5.11
N ARG A 8 -5.78 25.97 5.18
CA ARG A 8 -5.23 26.89 4.17
C ARG A 8 -4.73 26.19 2.91
N TRP A 9 -4.32 24.93 3.03
CA TRP A 9 -3.89 24.08 1.92
C TRP A 9 -4.14 22.60 2.25
N ILE A 10 -4.08 21.77 1.21
CA ILE A 10 -4.23 20.32 1.31
C ILE A 10 -2.89 19.74 1.82
N PRO A 11 -2.90 18.84 2.83
CA PRO A 11 -1.69 18.15 3.26
C PRO A 11 -1.02 17.41 2.09
N THR A 12 0.28 17.58 1.97
CA THR A 12 1.09 16.91 0.97
C THR A 12 1.29 15.42 1.30
N PRO A 13 1.75 14.60 0.34
CA PRO A 13 2.05 13.20 0.62
C PRO A 13 3.08 13.00 1.75
N ASP A 14 4.09 13.87 1.84
CA ASP A 14 5.09 13.83 2.93
C ASP A 14 4.48 14.13 4.32
N GLU A 15 3.32 14.79 4.38
CA GLU A 15 2.57 15.07 5.62
C GLU A 15 1.56 13.99 5.96
N SER A 16 1.58 12.85 5.25
CA SER A 16 0.60 11.78 5.40
C SER A 16 1.24 10.39 5.52
N MET A 17 0.46 9.46 6.07
CA MET A 17 0.80 8.04 6.11
C MET A 17 -0.38 7.23 5.58
N LEU A 18 -0.07 6.12 4.91
CA LEU A 18 -1.03 5.21 4.31
C LEU A 18 -1.07 3.93 5.13
N VAL A 19 -2.27 3.48 5.47
CA VAL A 19 -2.48 2.17 6.10
C VAL A 19 -3.04 1.22 5.05
N ILE A 20 -2.24 0.26 4.61
CA ILE A 20 -2.65 -0.73 3.62
C ILE A 20 -3.04 -2.01 4.35
N ARG A 21 -4.34 -2.31 4.35
CA ARG A 21 -4.90 -3.51 5.00
C ARG A 21 -5.21 -4.58 3.97
N PHE A 22 -4.62 -5.76 4.17
CA PHE A 22 -4.98 -6.95 3.40
C PHE A 22 -6.16 -7.64 4.06
N ALA A 23 -7.26 -7.80 3.30
CA ALA A 23 -8.44 -8.54 3.78
C ALA A 23 -8.09 -9.99 4.12
N ASN A 24 -7.22 -10.60 3.30
CA ASN A 24 -6.60 -11.89 3.56
C ASN A 24 -5.07 -11.73 3.40
N PRO A 25 -4.28 -11.81 4.48
CA PRO A 25 -2.82 -11.63 4.41
C PRO A 25 -2.08 -12.85 3.86
N ARG A 26 -2.76 -13.97 3.55
CA ARG A 26 -2.11 -15.17 3.01
C ARG A 26 -1.48 -14.89 1.65
N GLY A 27 -0.21 -15.26 1.49
CA GLY A 27 0.55 -15.07 0.26
C GLY A 27 1.17 -13.68 0.10
N ILE A 28 1.01 -12.80 1.10
CA ILE A 28 1.67 -11.49 1.14
C ILE A 28 2.99 -11.62 1.89
N ASP A 29 4.09 -11.23 1.24
CA ASP A 29 5.42 -11.20 1.84
C ASP A 29 5.68 -9.83 2.48
N PHE A 30 5.27 -9.69 3.75
CA PHE A 30 5.51 -8.45 4.50
C PHE A 30 7.00 -8.14 4.72
N PRO A 31 7.87 -9.10 5.07
CA PRO A 31 9.32 -8.85 5.14
C PRO A 31 9.89 -8.24 3.84
N TYR A 32 9.47 -8.73 2.68
CA TYR A 32 9.85 -8.15 1.39
C TYR A 32 9.32 -6.71 1.22
N LEU A 33 8.05 -6.46 1.54
CA LEU A 33 7.48 -5.11 1.46
C LEU A 33 8.20 -4.12 2.39
N LEU A 34 8.56 -4.55 3.61
CA LEU A 34 9.28 -3.73 4.58
C LEU A 34 10.71 -3.39 4.13
N SER A 35 11.41 -4.34 3.50
CA SER A 35 12.78 -4.10 3.01
C SER A 35 12.80 -3.19 1.79
N MET A 36 11.77 -3.27 0.93
CA MET A 36 11.67 -2.44 -0.27
C MET A 36 11.14 -1.03 0.03
N ILE A 37 10.18 -0.92 0.95
CA ILE A 37 9.53 0.35 1.29
C ILE A 37 10.16 0.90 2.57
N HIS A 38 11.23 1.67 2.42
CA HIS A 38 11.95 2.26 3.55
C HIS A 38 11.01 3.09 4.45
N ASN A 39 11.24 3.06 5.77
CA ASN A 39 10.40 3.71 6.79
C ASN A 39 8.95 3.19 6.85
N SER A 40 8.65 2.05 6.25
CA SER A 40 7.39 1.33 6.50
C SER A 40 7.51 0.44 7.74
N PHE A 41 6.37 0.15 8.37
CA PHE A 41 6.31 -0.73 9.53
C PHE A 41 4.94 -1.41 9.63
N MET A 42 4.87 -2.49 10.40
CA MET A 42 3.63 -3.23 10.62
C MET A 42 2.83 -2.59 11.77
N SER A 43 1.56 -2.24 11.50
CA SER A 43 0.63 -1.81 12.57
C SER A 43 -0.19 -2.98 13.12
N ARG A 44 -0.46 -3.98 12.28
CA ARG A 44 -1.15 -5.24 12.62
C ARG A 44 -0.60 -6.37 11.76
N ALA A 45 -0.87 -7.61 12.13
CA ALA A 45 -0.45 -8.79 11.36
C ALA A 45 -0.93 -8.81 9.89
N ASN A 46 -1.98 -8.05 9.56
CA ASN A 46 -2.53 -7.94 8.20
C ASN A 46 -2.44 -6.52 7.61
N SER A 47 -1.69 -5.61 8.23
CA SER A 47 -1.65 -4.20 7.82
C SER A 47 -0.24 -3.60 7.92
N ILE A 48 0.19 -2.96 6.83
CA ILE A 48 1.46 -2.22 6.76
C ILE A 48 1.16 -0.71 6.69
N VAL A 49 1.95 0.07 7.41
CA VAL A 49 1.93 1.54 7.36
C VAL A 49 3.08 2.00 6.46
N VAL A 50 2.78 2.88 5.50
CA VAL A 50 3.70 3.37 4.49
C VAL A 50 3.70 4.90 4.48
N PRO A 51 4.86 5.57 4.35
CA PRO A 51 4.91 7.02 4.12
C PRO A 51 4.11 7.44 2.88
N GLY A 52 3.36 8.53 2.95
CA GLY A 52 2.47 8.93 1.85
C GLY A 52 3.20 9.20 0.53
N ASN A 53 4.42 9.72 0.58
CA ASN A 53 5.29 9.92 -0.59
C ASN A 53 5.78 8.61 -1.26
N LYS A 54 5.48 7.43 -0.69
CA LYS A 54 5.82 6.11 -1.24
C LYS A 54 4.61 5.33 -1.73
N LEU A 55 3.48 6.00 -1.92
CA LEU A 55 2.25 5.39 -2.43
C LEU A 55 2.50 4.61 -3.71
N ASP A 56 3.14 5.24 -4.70
CA ASP A 56 3.31 4.65 -6.03
C ASP A 56 4.15 3.37 -5.98
N LEU A 57 5.26 3.38 -5.23
CA LEU A 57 6.10 2.20 -5.03
C LEU A 57 5.33 1.08 -4.32
N ALA A 58 4.56 1.42 -3.27
CA ALA A 58 3.77 0.42 -2.55
C ALA A 58 2.70 -0.21 -3.45
N MET A 59 2.00 0.61 -4.24
CA MET A 59 1.00 0.15 -5.20
C MET A 59 1.63 -0.75 -6.26
N GLN A 60 2.80 -0.39 -6.79
CA GLN A 60 3.51 -1.22 -7.76
C GLN A 60 3.90 -2.59 -7.18
N LEU A 61 4.54 -2.62 -6.01
CA LEU A 61 4.97 -3.87 -5.39
C LEU A 61 3.80 -4.79 -5.02
N ILE A 62 2.67 -4.22 -4.61
CA ILE A 62 1.49 -4.98 -4.16
C ILE A 62 0.60 -5.40 -5.34
N LEU A 63 0.24 -4.47 -6.23
CA LEU A 63 -0.79 -4.72 -7.25
C LEU A 63 -0.24 -5.38 -8.51
N THR A 64 1.00 -5.08 -8.92
CA THR A 64 1.58 -5.66 -10.14
C THR A 64 1.49 -7.19 -10.17
N PRO A 65 1.97 -7.94 -9.16
CA PRO A 65 1.86 -9.39 -9.18
C PRO A 65 0.41 -9.88 -9.19
N LEU A 66 -0.51 -9.19 -8.51
CA LEU A 66 -1.92 -9.54 -8.47
C LEU A 66 -2.59 -9.37 -9.85
N ILE A 67 -2.30 -8.26 -10.53
CA ILE A 67 -2.82 -7.98 -11.87
C ILE A 67 -2.28 -9.01 -12.87
N LEU A 68 -0.98 -9.33 -12.81
CA LEU A 68 -0.37 -10.35 -13.66
C LEU A 68 -1.03 -11.73 -13.45
N GLN A 69 -1.30 -12.11 -12.19
CA GLN A 69 -2.02 -13.35 -11.89
C GLN A 69 -3.46 -13.34 -12.44
N LEU A 70 -4.16 -12.21 -12.36
CA LEU A 70 -5.53 -12.09 -12.89
C LEU A 70 -5.56 -12.23 -14.41
N ILE A 71 -4.63 -11.58 -15.12
CA ILE A 71 -4.52 -11.67 -16.58
C ILE A 71 -4.17 -13.09 -17.01
N GLU A 72 -3.22 -13.73 -16.34
CA GLU A 72 -2.80 -15.09 -16.65
C GLU A 72 -3.94 -16.10 -16.45
N ARG A 73 -4.72 -15.95 -15.37
CA ARG A 73 -5.91 -16.79 -15.14
C ARG A 73 -6.97 -16.60 -16.22
N LYS A 74 -7.23 -15.36 -16.64
CA LYS A 74 -8.15 -15.07 -17.75
C LYS A 74 -7.71 -15.76 -19.03
N ARG A 75 -6.42 -15.67 -19.38
CA ARG A 75 -5.85 -16.27 -20.59
C ARG A 75 -5.99 -17.78 -20.63
N ARG A 76 -5.86 -18.46 -19.48
CA ARG A 76 -6.01 -19.93 -19.39
C ARG A 76 -7.46 -20.41 -19.41
N ALA A 77 -8.40 -19.54 -19.07
CA ALA A 77 -9.83 -19.86 -19.06
C ALA A 77 -10.54 -19.56 -20.41
N SER A 78 -9.86 -18.87 -21.32
CA SER A 78 -10.28 -18.65 -22.71
C SER A 78 -9.71 -19.72 -23.61
#